data_AF-A0A635R827-F1
#
_entry.id   AF-A0A635R827-F1
#
_cell.length_a   1.000
_cell.length_b   1.000
_cell.length_c   1.000
_cell.angle_alpha   90.00
_cell.angle_beta   90.00
_cell.angle_gamma   90.00
#
_symmetry.space_group_name_H-M   'P 1'
#
loop_
_entity.id
_entity.type
_entity.pdbx_description
1 polymer ?
#
loop_
_entity_poly.entity_id
_entity_poly.type
_entity_poly.pdbx_seq_one_letter_code
_entity_poly.pdbx_strand_id
1 'polypeptide(L)'
;MSEMILDSLLLITVAYINKTGKLPKRGVTIEREGFKHRYPLTKVLDLAARLAKMRRPTSDAAPKYVLVVLQRAISEVRRARRRASFRFYPNSTQQVVGVYNELVVDLRTEHCNVTGLAYNRLKRILDNSDAFTTPQEGQAALALLRGAELVIVDTAVQAARMQHYLAKQGLVILCVPSAQAANLTAPETSEVWSGPIVDHQ
;
A
#
# COMPACT_ATOMS: atom_id res chain seq x y z
N MET A 1 -6.71 -10.34 10.31
CA MET A 1 -6.31 -9.67 9.05
C MET A 1 -5.67 -8.36 9.42
N SER A 2 -4.37 -8.16 9.16
CA SER A 2 -3.85 -6.80 8.95
C SER A 2 -4.59 -6.23 7.73
N GLU A 3 -5.77 -5.64 7.94
CA GLU A 3 -6.62 -5.14 6.86
C GLU A 3 -5.92 -3.94 6.23
N MET A 4 -5.29 -4.03 5.07
CA MET A 4 -4.64 -2.85 4.48
C MET A 4 -5.61 -1.65 4.45
N ILE A 5 -5.06 -0.44 4.57
CA ILE A 5 -5.86 0.80 4.55
C ILE A 5 -6.86 0.83 3.38
N LEU A 6 -6.47 0.32 2.20
CA LEU A 6 -7.37 0.22 1.05
C LEU A 6 -8.63 -0.63 1.32
N ASP A 7 -8.51 -1.78 1.99
CA ASP A 7 -9.69 -2.59 2.35
C ASP A 7 -10.54 -1.87 3.37
N SER A 8 -9.91 -1.33 4.43
CA SER A 8 -10.65 -0.64 5.48
C SER A 8 -11.43 0.56 4.91
N LEU A 9 -10.87 1.29 3.94
CA LEU A 9 -11.59 2.35 3.22
C LEU A 9 -12.86 1.83 2.54
N LEU A 10 -12.75 0.73 1.78
CA LEU A 10 -13.89 0.17 1.06
C LEU A 10 -14.94 -0.41 2.03
N LEU A 11 -14.50 -1.17 3.03
CA LEU A 11 -15.36 -1.83 4.02
C LEU A 11 -16.10 -0.82 4.91
N ILE A 12 -15.41 0.20 5.42
CA ILE A 12 -16.04 1.25 6.24
C ILE A 12 -17.07 2.00 5.40
N THR A 13 -16.78 2.28 4.13
CA THR A 13 -17.74 2.96 3.23
C THR A 13 -18.99 2.10 3.01
N VAL A 14 -18.81 0.81 2.70
CA VAL A 14 -19.93 -0.14 2.53
C VAL A 14 -20.75 -0.25 3.81
N ALA A 15 -20.09 -0.43 4.96
CA ALA A 15 -20.77 -0.55 6.25
C ALA A 15 -21.59 0.71 6.59
N TYR A 16 -21.03 1.90 6.32
CA TYR A 16 -21.75 3.16 6.51
C TYR A 16 -23.00 3.24 5.63
N ILE A 17 -22.88 2.91 4.34
CA ILE A 17 -24.02 2.97 3.41
C ILE A 17 -25.08 1.95 3.80
N ASN A 18 -24.71 0.72 4.14
CA ASN A 18 -25.65 -0.30 4.59
C ASN A 18 -26.38 0.10 5.86
N LYS A 19 -25.69 0.78 6.79
CA LYS A 19 -26.29 1.25 8.05
C LYS A 19 -27.22 2.44 7.87
N THR A 20 -26.87 3.39 6.99
CA THR A 20 -27.55 4.69 6.92
C THR A 20 -28.43 4.87 5.68
N GLY A 21 -28.28 4.02 4.67
CA GLY A 21 -28.84 4.19 3.33
C GLY A 21 -28.28 5.38 2.56
N LYS A 22 -27.25 6.07 3.07
CA LYS A 22 -26.73 7.33 2.54
C LYS A 22 -25.22 7.26 2.34
N LEU A 23 -24.71 8.14 1.47
CA LEU A 23 -23.27 8.28 1.25
C LEU A 23 -22.61 9.11 2.38
N PRO A 24 -21.38 8.77 2.81
CA PRO A 24 -20.71 9.50 3.88
C PRO A 24 -20.23 10.87 3.37
N LYS A 25 -21.02 11.92 3.62
CA LYS A 25 -20.73 13.31 3.18
C LYS A 25 -19.37 13.81 3.66
N ARG A 26 -18.96 13.41 4.86
CA ARG A 26 -17.68 13.79 5.45
C ARG A 26 -16.51 12.94 4.92
N GLY A 27 -16.74 11.95 4.07
CA GLY A 27 -15.70 11.00 3.68
C GLY A 27 -15.41 9.98 4.78
N VAL A 28 -14.25 9.35 4.71
CA VAL A 28 -13.86 8.21 5.57
C VAL A 28 -12.57 8.53 6.30
N THR A 29 -12.57 8.42 7.62
CA THR A 29 -11.37 8.57 8.44
C THR A 29 -10.78 7.19 8.73
N ILE A 30 -9.47 7.05 8.51
CA ILE A 30 -8.70 5.89 8.90
C ILE A 30 -7.75 6.29 10.01
N GLU A 31 -7.72 5.48 11.06
CA GLU A 31 -6.81 5.61 12.20
C GLU A 31 -6.18 4.25 12.48
N ARG A 32 -4.85 4.19 12.50
CA ARG A 32 -4.08 2.95 12.69
C ARG A 32 -2.66 3.25 13.16
N GLU A 33 -2.22 2.65 14.26
CA GLU A 33 -0.80 2.67 14.69
C GLU A 33 -0.19 4.09 14.70
N GLY A 34 -0.95 5.08 15.20
CA GLY A 34 -0.55 6.49 15.22
C GLY A 34 -0.71 7.25 13.90
N PHE A 35 -1.07 6.58 12.79
CA PHE A 35 -1.43 7.21 11.53
C PHE A 35 -2.91 7.57 11.51
N LYS A 36 -3.23 8.83 11.20
CA LYS A 36 -4.62 9.32 11.04
C LYS A 36 -4.76 10.11 9.75
N HIS A 37 -5.70 9.72 8.90
CA HIS A 37 -5.99 10.44 7.68
C HIS A 37 -7.46 10.36 7.28
N ARG A 38 -7.98 11.46 6.74
CA ARG A 38 -9.35 11.56 6.25
C ARG A 38 -9.36 11.59 4.73
N TYR A 39 -10.07 10.63 4.15
CA TYR A 39 -10.23 10.47 2.72
C TYR A 39 -11.55 11.10 2.26
N PRO A 40 -11.53 12.07 1.34
CA PRO A 40 -12.74 12.55 0.69
C PRO A 40 -13.46 11.39 -0.02
N LEU A 41 -14.79 11.37 0.05
CA LEU A 41 -15.58 10.33 -0.60
C LEU A 41 -15.26 10.24 -2.10
N THR A 42 -15.06 11.37 -2.78
CA THR A 42 -14.68 11.41 -4.20
C THR A 42 -13.41 10.62 -4.51
N LYS A 43 -12.43 10.62 -3.60
CA LYS A 43 -11.19 9.84 -3.75
C LYS A 43 -11.44 8.35 -3.48
N VAL A 44 -12.28 8.01 -2.51
CA VAL A 44 -12.66 6.61 -2.25
C VAL A 44 -13.40 6.01 -3.46
N LEU A 45 -14.33 6.78 -4.05
CA LEU A 45 -15.07 6.36 -5.24
C LEU A 45 -14.17 6.25 -6.47
N ASP A 46 -13.21 7.16 -6.63
CA ASP A 46 -12.19 7.08 -7.68
C ASP A 46 -11.37 5.78 -7.58
N LEU A 47 -10.87 5.48 -6.38
CA LEU A 47 -10.12 4.26 -6.12
C LEU A 47 -10.96 3.01 -6.39
N ALA A 48 -12.17 2.96 -5.87
CA ALA A 48 -13.08 1.84 -6.07
C ALA A 48 -13.39 1.62 -7.56
N ALA A 49 -13.67 2.70 -8.30
CA ALA A 49 -13.96 2.61 -9.73
C ALA A 49 -12.76 2.12 -10.54
N ARG A 50 -11.54 2.60 -10.24
CA ARG A 50 -10.30 2.12 -10.88
C ARG A 50 -10.07 0.64 -10.62
N LEU A 51 -10.21 0.20 -9.37
CA LEU A 51 -10.05 -1.22 -8.99
C LEU A 51 -11.11 -2.12 -9.62
N ALA A 52 -12.36 -1.66 -9.65
CA ALA A 52 -13.49 -2.38 -10.23
C ALA A 52 -13.48 -2.36 -11.77
N LYS A 53 -12.66 -1.51 -12.40
CA LYS A 53 -12.70 -1.21 -13.85
C LYS A 53 -14.09 -0.76 -14.30
N MET A 54 -14.73 0.09 -13.50
CA MET A 54 -16.07 0.62 -13.73
C MET A 54 -16.04 2.15 -13.87
N ARG A 55 -17.10 2.73 -14.44
CA ARG A 55 -17.28 4.19 -14.47
C ARG A 55 -17.33 4.73 -13.04
N ARG A 56 -16.64 5.84 -12.79
CA ARG A 56 -16.63 6.48 -11.47
C ARG A 56 -18.04 6.98 -11.10
N PRO A 57 -18.59 6.56 -9.95
CA PRO A 57 -19.80 7.17 -9.42
C PRO A 57 -19.56 8.65 -9.09
N THR A 58 -20.57 9.48 -9.33
CA THR A 58 -20.60 10.86 -8.82
C THR A 58 -20.95 10.86 -7.34
N SER A 59 -20.72 11.98 -6.66
CA SER A 59 -21.11 12.18 -5.26
C SER A 59 -22.61 12.05 -5.03
N ASP A 60 -23.41 12.30 -6.07
CA ASP A 60 -24.88 12.26 -6.03
C ASP A 60 -25.44 10.95 -6.62
N ALA A 61 -24.56 10.00 -6.95
CA ALA A 61 -24.98 8.71 -7.46
C ALA A 61 -25.84 7.96 -6.43
N ALA A 62 -26.80 7.18 -6.94
CA ALA A 62 -27.65 6.34 -6.09
C ALA A 62 -26.78 5.42 -5.20
N PRO A 63 -27.04 5.34 -3.88
CA PRO A 63 -26.26 4.51 -2.96
C PRO A 63 -26.14 3.04 -3.40
N LYS A 64 -27.19 2.49 -4.03
CA LYS A 64 -27.18 1.14 -4.60
C LYS A 64 -26.08 0.97 -5.67
N TYR A 65 -25.94 1.93 -6.58
CA TYR A 65 -24.89 1.87 -7.60
C TYR A 65 -23.49 1.98 -6.99
N VAL A 66 -23.33 2.87 -6.01
CA VAL A 66 -22.06 3.01 -5.27
C VAL A 66 -21.68 1.70 -4.56
N LEU A 67 -22.65 1.02 -3.94
CA LEU A 67 -22.43 -0.28 -3.31
C LEU A 67 -21.94 -1.33 -4.32
N VAL A 68 -22.53 -1.40 -5.52
CA VAL A 68 -22.07 -2.33 -6.57
C VAL A 68 -20.61 -2.09 -6.93
N VAL A 69 -20.21 -0.82 -7.14
CA VAL A 69 -18.82 -0.48 -7.46
C VAL A 69 -17.88 -0.83 -6.31
N LEU A 70 -18.23 -0.50 -5.07
CA LEU A 70 -17.43 -0.81 -3.89
C LEU A 70 -17.28 -2.32 -3.67
N GLN A 71 -18.36 -3.08 -3.80
CA GLN A 71 -18.34 -4.53 -3.66
C GLN A 71 -17.47 -5.18 -4.75
N ARG A 72 -17.57 -4.71 -6.00
CA ARG A 72 -16.70 -5.18 -7.07
C ARG A 72 -15.23 -4.88 -6.80
N ALA A 73 -14.92 -3.68 -6.33
CA ALA A 73 -13.56 -3.30 -5.94
C ALA A 73 -13.01 -4.22 -4.83
N ILE A 74 -13.81 -4.50 -3.79
CA ILE A 74 -13.44 -5.43 -2.72
C ILE A 74 -13.17 -6.83 -3.30
N SER A 75 -14.01 -7.32 -4.21
CA SER A 75 -13.79 -8.62 -4.87
C SER A 75 -12.48 -8.67 -5.64
N GLU A 76 -12.14 -7.62 -6.40
CA GLU A 76 -10.89 -7.55 -7.16
C GLU A 76 -9.67 -7.48 -6.24
N VAL A 77 -9.70 -6.67 -5.18
CA VAL A 77 -8.63 -6.61 -4.18
C VAL A 77 -8.41 -7.97 -3.52
N ARG A 78 -9.49 -8.62 -3.07
CA ARG A 78 -9.41 -9.97 -2.48
C ARG A 78 -8.94 -11.02 -3.48
N ARG A 79 -9.28 -10.90 -4.76
CA ARG A 79 -8.80 -11.79 -5.82
C ARG A 79 -7.31 -11.64 -6.06
N ALA A 80 -6.82 -10.41 -6.16
CA ALA A 80 -5.40 -10.10 -6.31
C ALA A 80 -4.60 -10.69 -5.14
N ARG A 81 -5.06 -10.46 -3.90
CA ARG A 81 -4.36 -10.99 -2.71
C ARG A 81 -4.36 -12.50 -2.60
N ARG A 82 -5.44 -13.18 -2.96
CA ARG A 82 -5.44 -14.66 -2.97
C ARG A 82 -4.42 -15.25 -3.94
N ARG A 83 -4.04 -14.50 -4.98
CA ARG A 83 -3.08 -14.92 -6.01
C ARG A 83 -1.64 -14.48 -5.73
N ALA A 84 -1.44 -13.48 -4.86
CA ALA A 84 -0.12 -13.01 -4.49
C ALA A 84 0.71 -14.09 -3.79
N SER A 85 2.02 -14.08 -4.04
CA SER A 85 2.98 -15.02 -3.48
C SER A 85 3.07 -14.90 -1.95
N PHE A 86 2.98 -13.67 -1.45
CA PHE A 86 3.13 -13.34 -0.02
C PHE A 86 1.81 -13.24 0.76
N ARG A 87 0.74 -13.89 0.28
CA ARG A 87 -0.62 -13.77 0.86
C ARG A 87 -0.77 -14.17 2.34
N PHE A 88 0.19 -14.91 2.89
CA PHE A 88 0.13 -15.48 4.24
C PHE A 88 0.76 -14.61 5.35
N TYR A 89 1.64 -13.67 4.99
CA TYR A 89 2.30 -12.75 5.93
C TYR A 89 1.37 -11.94 6.86
N PRO A 90 0.10 -11.63 6.51
CA PRO A 90 -0.80 -10.92 7.42
C PRO A 90 -1.38 -11.75 8.58
N ASN A 91 -1.33 -13.09 8.53
CA ASN A 91 -2.17 -13.94 9.40
C ASN A 91 -1.57 -15.31 9.79
N SER A 92 -0.43 -15.77 9.26
CA SER A 92 -0.01 -17.16 9.47
C SER A 92 1.06 -17.32 10.55
N THR A 93 0.83 -18.29 11.44
CA THR A 93 1.88 -19.03 12.17
C THR A 93 2.74 -19.88 11.22
N GLN A 94 2.23 -20.18 10.02
CA GLN A 94 2.93 -20.79 8.88
C GLN A 94 3.44 -19.72 7.92
N GLN A 95 4.27 -18.81 8.42
CA GLN A 95 4.90 -17.82 7.54
C GLN A 95 5.65 -18.57 6.44
N VAL A 96 5.48 -18.14 5.18
CA VAL A 96 6.24 -18.71 4.08
C VAL A 96 7.71 -18.51 4.43
N VAL A 97 8.45 -19.61 4.55
CA VAL A 97 9.91 -19.58 4.56
C VAL A 97 10.30 -19.22 3.13
N GLY A 98 10.29 -17.93 2.84
CA GLY A 98 10.56 -17.38 1.53
C GLY A 98 12.03 -17.02 1.44
N VAL A 99 12.70 -17.50 0.41
CA VAL A 99 13.95 -16.90 -0.05
C VAL A 99 13.61 -15.52 -0.62
N TYR A 100 14.43 -14.52 -0.32
CA TYR A 100 14.41 -13.22 -0.97
C TYR A 100 14.17 -13.35 -2.48
N ASN A 101 13.27 -12.53 -3.04
CA ASN A 101 12.97 -12.52 -4.47
C ASN A 101 12.83 -11.08 -5.01
N GLU A 102 12.80 -10.94 -6.32
CA GLU A 102 12.68 -9.65 -7.02
C GLU A 102 11.35 -8.92 -6.79
N LEU A 103 10.33 -9.60 -6.25
CA LEU A 103 9.01 -9.05 -5.93
C LEU A 103 8.95 -8.46 -4.51
N VAL A 104 10.03 -8.55 -3.71
CA VAL A 104 10.14 -7.97 -2.37
C VAL A 104 10.85 -6.63 -2.44
N VAL A 105 10.22 -5.61 -1.87
CA VAL A 105 10.80 -4.30 -1.63
C VAL A 105 11.09 -4.18 -0.15
N ASP A 106 12.35 -4.33 0.23
CA ASP A 106 12.81 -4.24 1.61
C ASP A 106 13.36 -2.84 1.86
N LEU A 107 12.70 -2.11 2.76
CA LEU A 107 13.07 -0.75 3.17
C LEU A 107 13.55 -0.72 4.63
N ARG A 108 13.78 -1.90 5.23
CA ARG A 108 14.38 -1.99 6.57
C ARG A 108 15.80 -1.46 6.53
N THR A 109 16.22 -0.82 7.61
CA THR A 109 17.52 -0.13 7.66
C THR A 109 18.70 -1.07 7.35
N GLU A 110 18.67 -2.31 7.82
CA GLU A 110 19.78 -3.29 7.67
C GLU A 110 19.70 -4.15 6.40
N HIS A 111 18.52 -4.22 5.77
CA HIS A 111 18.25 -5.10 4.63
C HIS A 111 17.77 -4.33 3.39
N CYS A 112 17.98 -3.02 3.35
CA CYS A 112 17.40 -2.18 2.31
C CYS A 112 17.94 -2.59 0.93
N ASN A 113 17.05 -2.99 0.04
CA ASN A 113 17.37 -3.42 -1.32
C ASN A 113 17.02 -2.39 -2.40
N VAL A 114 16.62 -1.19 -1.99
CA VAL A 114 16.23 -0.11 -2.89
C VAL A 114 17.29 0.98 -2.86
N THR A 115 17.70 1.46 -4.04
CA THR A 115 18.69 2.53 -4.17
C THR A 115 18.16 3.68 -5.04
N GLY A 116 18.92 4.77 -5.07
CA GLY A 116 18.68 5.91 -5.98
C GLY A 116 17.35 6.65 -5.74
N LEU A 117 16.75 7.13 -6.84
CA LEU A 117 15.57 8.01 -6.79
C LEU A 117 14.33 7.32 -6.16
N ALA A 118 14.17 6.02 -6.37
CA ALA A 118 13.08 5.26 -5.75
C ALA A 118 13.26 5.20 -4.23
N TYR A 119 14.48 4.94 -3.74
CA TYR A 119 14.79 4.94 -2.32
C TYR A 119 14.47 6.31 -1.69
N ASN A 120 14.98 7.40 -2.28
CA ASN A 120 14.73 8.75 -1.80
C ASN A 120 13.23 9.04 -1.63
N ARG A 121 12.42 8.63 -2.61
CA ARG A 121 10.97 8.80 -2.53
C ARG A 121 10.34 7.98 -1.42
N LEU A 122 10.65 6.68 -1.37
CA LEU A 122 10.03 5.76 -0.42
C LEU A 122 10.43 6.11 1.00
N LYS A 123 11.71 6.45 1.23
CA LYS A 123 12.22 6.91 2.53
C LYS A 123 11.50 8.17 3.02
N ARG A 124 11.27 9.18 2.16
CA ARG A 124 10.48 10.37 2.54
C ARG A 124 9.04 10.03 2.94
N ILE A 125 8.41 9.04 2.30
CA ILE A 125 7.08 8.56 2.70
C ILE A 125 7.15 7.93 4.10
N LEU A 126 8.16 7.10 4.37
CA LEU A 126 8.34 6.45 5.67
C LEU A 126 8.59 7.48 6.77
N ASP A 127 9.40 8.50 6.50
CA ASP A 127 9.80 9.52 7.48
C ASP A 127 8.73 10.63 7.63
N ASN A 128 7.69 10.64 6.78
CA ASN A 128 6.68 11.71 6.70
C ASN A 128 7.33 13.09 6.51
N SER A 129 8.27 13.16 5.57
CA SER A 129 8.99 14.38 5.23
C SER A 129 8.17 15.25 4.27
N ASP A 130 8.14 16.56 4.54
CA ASP A 130 7.55 17.58 3.66
C ASP A 130 8.49 18.04 2.54
N ALA A 131 9.66 17.41 2.40
CA ALA A 131 10.63 17.75 1.38
C ALA A 131 10.04 17.58 -0.04
N PHE A 132 10.40 18.52 -0.93
CA PHE A 132 9.98 18.48 -2.32
C PHE A 132 10.32 17.14 -2.96
N THR A 133 9.37 16.55 -3.67
CA THR A 133 9.54 15.30 -4.41
C THR A 133 9.51 15.60 -5.89
N THR A 134 10.54 15.19 -6.61
CA THR A 134 10.60 15.39 -8.05
C THR A 134 9.67 14.42 -8.79
N PRO A 135 9.17 14.77 -9.98
CA PRO A 135 8.42 13.84 -10.82
C PRO A 135 9.20 12.54 -11.11
N GLN A 136 10.52 12.63 -11.28
CA GLN A 136 11.39 11.48 -11.53
C GLN A 136 11.44 10.53 -10.34
N GLU A 137 11.57 11.05 -9.12
CA GLU A 137 11.49 10.26 -7.88
C GLU A 137 10.13 9.56 -7.75
N GLY A 138 9.04 10.26 -8.07
CA GLY A 138 7.71 9.70 -8.10
C GLY A 138 7.55 8.56 -9.10
N GLN A 139 8.07 8.74 -10.32
CA GLN A 139 8.02 7.73 -11.38
C GLN A 139 8.88 6.50 -11.04
N ALA A 140 10.09 6.70 -10.52
CA ALA A 140 10.99 5.63 -10.11
C ALA A 140 10.36 4.75 -9.03
N ALA A 141 9.77 5.36 -7.99
CA ALA A 141 9.08 4.62 -6.93
C ALA A 141 7.87 3.84 -7.46
N LEU A 142 7.06 4.45 -8.35
CA LEU A 142 5.91 3.76 -8.94
C LEU A 142 6.32 2.61 -9.86
N ALA A 143 7.39 2.75 -10.63
CA ALA A 143 7.90 1.70 -11.49
C ALA A 143 8.34 0.48 -10.67
N LEU A 144 9.12 0.72 -9.61
CA LEU A 144 9.57 -0.30 -8.67
C LEU A 144 8.40 -0.99 -7.97
N LEU A 145 7.46 -0.21 -7.40
CA LEU A 145 6.31 -0.77 -6.70
C LEU A 145 5.37 -1.57 -7.61
N ARG A 146 5.23 -1.23 -8.90
CA ARG A 146 4.40 -2.01 -9.82
C ARG A 146 4.91 -3.44 -10.05
N GLY A 147 6.20 -3.68 -9.87
CA GLY A 147 6.79 -5.02 -9.92
C GLY A 147 6.75 -5.76 -8.58
N ALA A 148 6.40 -5.09 -7.49
CA ALA A 148 6.46 -5.66 -6.15
C ALA A 148 5.14 -6.30 -5.71
N GLU A 149 5.23 -7.34 -4.87
CA GLU A 149 4.09 -7.96 -4.19
C GLU A 149 4.14 -7.74 -2.67
N LEU A 150 5.33 -7.49 -2.11
CA LEU A 150 5.55 -7.26 -0.69
C LEU A 150 6.47 -6.05 -0.46
N VAL A 151 6.09 -5.19 0.48
CA VAL A 151 6.93 -4.11 1.01
C VAL A 151 7.16 -4.33 2.51
N ILE A 152 8.41 -4.31 2.94
CA ILE A 152 8.81 -4.48 4.34
C ILE A 152 9.42 -3.18 4.85
N VAL A 153 9.04 -2.78 6.05
CA VAL A 153 9.49 -1.53 6.70
C VAL A 153 9.77 -1.77 8.17
N ASP A 154 10.51 -0.87 8.82
CA ASP A 154 10.96 -1.09 10.21
C ASP A 154 9.80 -1.10 11.22
N THR A 155 8.85 -0.17 11.10
CA THR A 155 7.83 0.06 12.15
C THR A 155 6.38 -0.01 11.64
N ALA A 156 5.44 -0.22 12.57
CA ALA A 156 4.02 -0.26 12.26
C ALA A 156 3.48 1.07 11.71
N VAL A 157 3.97 2.21 12.21
CA VAL A 157 3.60 3.55 11.71
C VAL A 157 4.13 3.79 10.30
N GLN A 158 5.35 3.34 10.00
CA GLN A 158 5.90 3.35 8.64
C GLN A 158 5.05 2.49 7.70
N ALA A 159 4.60 1.32 8.16
CA ALA A 159 3.73 0.45 7.38
C ALA A 159 2.40 1.14 7.08
N ALA A 160 1.81 1.85 8.05
CA ALA A 160 0.59 2.64 7.83
C ALA A 160 0.80 3.78 6.81
N ARG A 161 1.92 4.51 6.89
CA ARG A 161 2.28 5.56 5.91
C ARG A 161 2.46 4.99 4.50
N MET A 162 3.15 3.87 4.38
CA MET A 162 3.33 3.17 3.10
C MET A 162 2.00 2.66 2.55
N GLN A 163 1.17 2.01 3.38
CA GLN A 163 -0.17 1.56 2.99
C GLN A 163 -1.06 2.73 2.53
N HIS A 164 -0.94 3.91 3.15
CA HIS A 164 -1.64 5.11 2.69
C HIS A 164 -1.18 5.52 1.29
N TYR A 165 0.14 5.56 1.06
CA TYR A 165 0.69 5.90 -0.25
C TYR A 165 0.22 4.89 -1.31
N LEU A 166 0.36 3.59 -1.05
CA LEU A 166 -0.10 2.51 -1.93
C LEU A 166 -1.60 2.63 -2.26
N ALA A 167 -2.42 2.89 -1.24
CA ALA A 167 -3.86 3.07 -1.41
C ALA A 167 -4.17 4.26 -2.32
N LYS A 168 -3.49 5.41 -2.21
CA LYS A 168 -3.69 6.56 -3.10
C LYS A 168 -3.36 6.23 -4.57
N GLN A 169 -2.35 5.39 -4.78
CA GLN A 169 -1.97 4.94 -6.13
C GLN A 169 -2.90 3.84 -6.66
N GLY A 170 -3.69 3.19 -5.81
CA GLY A 170 -4.53 2.05 -6.18
C GLY A 170 -3.74 0.75 -6.29
N LEU A 171 -2.58 0.68 -5.63
CA LEU A 171 -1.72 -0.51 -5.60
C LEU A 171 -2.19 -1.44 -4.47
N VAL A 172 -2.21 -2.75 -4.76
CA VAL A 172 -2.72 -3.79 -3.85
C VAL A 172 -1.57 -4.55 -3.16
N ILE A 173 -0.39 -3.93 -3.11
CA ILE A 173 0.84 -4.50 -2.58
C ILE A 173 0.72 -4.66 -1.08
N LEU A 174 1.10 -5.83 -0.56
CA LEU A 174 1.10 -6.04 0.88
C LEU A 174 2.24 -5.24 1.51
N CYS A 175 1.97 -4.49 2.58
CA CYS A 175 3.00 -3.81 3.34
C CYS A 175 2.94 -4.22 4.81
N VAL A 176 4.06 -4.70 5.33
CA VAL A 176 4.20 -5.28 6.68
C VAL A 176 5.39 -4.66 7.44
N PRO A 177 5.30 -4.54 8.77
CA PRO A 177 6.45 -4.16 9.60
C PRO A 177 7.43 -5.32 9.79
N SER A 178 8.68 -5.03 10.18
CA SER A 178 9.75 -6.01 10.41
C SER A 178 9.33 -7.16 11.31
N ALA A 179 8.57 -6.90 12.37
CA ALA A 179 8.07 -7.92 13.29
C ALA A 179 7.23 -9.01 12.60
N GLN A 180 6.55 -8.68 11.48
CA GLN A 180 5.76 -9.63 10.70
C GLN A 180 6.57 -10.31 9.58
N ALA A 181 7.76 -9.80 9.27
CA ALA A 181 8.65 -10.31 8.24
C ALA A 181 9.89 -11.02 8.80
N ALA A 182 9.96 -11.28 10.11
CA ALA A 182 11.13 -11.83 10.78
C ALA A 182 11.61 -13.18 10.20
N ASN A 183 10.71 -13.99 9.64
CA ASN A 183 11.06 -15.28 9.05
C ASN A 183 11.47 -15.20 7.57
N LEU A 184 11.45 -14.02 6.94
CA LEU A 184 11.98 -13.84 5.59
C LEU A 184 13.50 -13.69 5.66
N THR A 185 14.23 -14.61 5.04
CA THR A 185 15.69 -14.51 4.92
C THR A 185 16.02 -13.51 3.82
N ALA A 186 16.42 -12.30 4.21
CA ALA A 186 16.94 -11.27 3.31
C ALA A 186 18.46 -11.11 3.53
N PRO A 187 19.26 -10.91 2.47
CA PRO A 187 20.67 -10.58 2.64
C PRO A 187 20.80 -9.26 3.39
N GLU A 188 21.77 -9.17 4.31
CA GLU A 188 22.16 -7.91 4.93
C GLU A 188 22.83 -7.02 3.87
N THR A 189 22.38 -5.78 3.76
CA THR A 189 22.87 -4.85 2.73
C THR A 189 23.79 -3.77 3.30
N SER A 190 23.84 -3.64 4.63
CA SER A 190 24.66 -2.67 5.36
C SER A 190 26.17 -2.82 5.14
N GLU A 191 26.65 -3.97 4.66
CA GLU A 191 28.09 -4.22 4.42
C GLU A 191 28.48 -4.48 2.96
N VAL A 192 27.54 -4.79 2.06
CA VAL A 192 27.86 -5.40 0.74
C VAL A 192 27.68 -4.43 -0.44
N TRP A 193 27.00 -3.30 -0.27
CA TRP A 193 26.76 -2.36 -1.36
C TRP A 193 27.74 -1.19 -1.29
N SER A 194 28.83 -1.28 -2.05
CA SER A 194 29.64 -0.10 -2.36
C SER A 194 28.75 0.98 -2.96
N GLY A 195 28.95 2.24 -2.56
CA GLY A 195 28.25 3.37 -3.13
C GLY A 195 28.29 3.38 -4.67
N PRO A 196 27.38 4.11 -5.34
CA PRO A 196 27.31 4.13 -6.79
C PRO A 196 28.67 4.53 -7.37
N ILE A 197 29.30 3.60 -8.09
CA ILE A 197 30.50 3.89 -8.89
C ILE A 197 30.00 4.61 -10.13
N VAL A 198 30.22 5.93 -10.19
CA VAL A 198 30.03 6.70 -11.41
C VAL A 198 31.34 6.54 -12.19
N ASP A 199 31.32 5.73 -13.25
CA ASP A 199 32.42 5.69 -14.20
C ASP A 199 32.53 7.06 -14.88
N HIS A 200 33.56 7.82 -14.51
CA HIS A 200 33.98 8.97 -15.29
C HIS A 200 34.72 8.44 -16.51
N GLN A 201 34.04 8.41 -17.65
CA GLN A 201 34.68 8.31 -18.97
C GLN A 201 35.39 9.62 -19.32
#